data_AF-A0A2D6R4L8-F1
#
_entry.id   AF-A0A2D6R4L8-F1
#
_cell.length_a   1.000
_cell.length_b   1.000
_cell.length_c   1.000
_cell.angle_alpha   90.00
_cell.angle_beta   90.00
_cell.angle_gamma   90.00
#
_symmetry.space_group_name_H-M   'P 1'
#
loop_
_entity.id
_entity.type
_entity.pdbx_description
1 polymer ?
#
loop_
_entity_poly.entity_id
_entity_poly.type
_entity_poly.pdbx_seq_one_letter_code
_entity_poly.pdbx_strand_id
1 'polypeptide(L)'
;MPIDIPATLDRLNYRYPSFLVDAVVDHEPGRRIVGMKNVTVNEEFFQGHFPGTPLMPGVLMIEAFAQVATILFFQDTDRPAQRAWLQGVDAAKFRHQVVPGDRLRLEVTMGEATTTEARAHAKAFVEDELVAEAKLLFGLTDADVDIDPSARVAPGATLGAGSVIGPHAVIGEHVTLGRRCQIGASAVVDGWTEIGDDTKVFPCASIGLIPQDLKFHGESSRLKVGARNVFREFVTVHRGTDGGGGETRIGDDNLFMAYAHIAHDCRVGGHTIFGNGATLGGHVSVEDYATISALSGVHQFCRVGAHAFVGGFSVVTRDALPFARTVGNRARVYGVNTIGLIRRGFSPELITKLKRTYRYLLQSKLNTSQALVQIESDPALACAEVDYLVTFIRSSKRGVGLRRAGRRRHEDEPLDDE
;
A
#
# COMPACT_ATOMS: atom_id res chain seq x y z
N MET A 1 -9.51 -5.50 16.68
CA MET A 1 -9.45 -4.39 15.70
C MET A 1 -10.81 -3.71 15.67
N PRO A 2 -10.90 -2.40 15.41
CA PRO A 2 -12.20 -1.75 15.19
C PRO A 2 -12.88 -2.35 13.95
N ILE A 3 -14.17 -2.68 14.07
CA ILE A 3 -14.97 -3.22 12.97
C ILE A 3 -15.56 -2.04 12.19
N ASP A 4 -15.19 -1.89 10.91
CA ASP A 4 -15.85 -0.94 10.00
C ASP A 4 -17.11 -1.58 9.42
N ILE A 5 -18.24 -1.38 10.12
CA ILE A 5 -19.54 -1.95 9.74
C ILE A 5 -19.95 -1.49 8.33
N PRO A 6 -19.94 -0.17 8.00
CA PRO A 6 -20.27 0.28 6.65
C PRO A 6 -19.43 -0.38 5.56
N ALA A 7 -18.11 -0.35 5.68
CA ALA A 7 -17.21 -0.90 4.65
C ALA A 7 -17.37 -2.41 4.48
N THR A 8 -17.72 -3.13 5.55
CA THR A 8 -17.92 -4.59 5.48
C THR A 8 -19.25 -4.94 4.84
N LEU A 9 -20.31 -4.20 5.16
CA LEU A 9 -21.64 -4.44 4.63
C LEU A 9 -21.78 -4.01 3.16
N ASP A 10 -20.92 -3.15 2.64
CA ASP A 10 -20.77 -2.90 1.20
C ASP A 10 -20.28 -4.14 0.40
N ARG A 11 -19.85 -5.19 1.11
CA ARG A 11 -19.52 -6.50 0.53
C ARG A 11 -20.73 -7.40 0.33
N LEU A 12 -21.95 -7.01 0.72
CA LEU A 12 -23.17 -7.68 0.26
C LEU A 12 -23.52 -7.20 -1.15
N ASN A 13 -23.75 -8.14 -2.08
CA ASN A 13 -24.07 -7.82 -3.48
C ASN A 13 -25.44 -7.15 -3.66
N TYR A 14 -26.32 -7.27 -2.68
CA TYR A 14 -27.61 -6.61 -2.67
C TYR A 14 -27.88 -6.10 -1.25
N ARG A 15 -28.72 -5.07 -1.15
CA ARG A 15 -29.02 -4.47 0.14
C ARG A 15 -30.42 -3.88 0.13
N TYR A 16 -31.20 -4.14 1.18
CA TYR A 16 -32.59 -3.66 1.28
C TYR A 16 -32.99 -3.28 2.71
N PRO A 17 -33.79 -2.21 2.91
CA PRO A 17 -33.80 -0.93 2.21
C PRO A 17 -32.71 0.02 2.75
N SER A 18 -31.86 -0.42 3.70
CA SER A 18 -30.79 0.35 4.37
C SER A 18 -29.89 -0.57 5.22
N PHE A 19 -28.99 -0.01 6.05
CA PHE A 19 -28.38 -0.75 7.16
C PHE A 19 -29.48 -1.09 8.18
N LEU A 20 -29.67 -2.37 8.49
CA LEU A 20 -30.55 -2.79 9.57
C LEU A 20 -29.78 -2.92 10.89
N VAL A 21 -28.53 -3.38 10.83
CA VAL A 21 -27.71 -3.59 12.03
C VAL A 21 -27.23 -2.25 12.59
N ASP A 22 -27.55 -1.98 13.85
CA ASP A 22 -27.20 -0.73 14.53
C ASP A 22 -25.83 -0.79 15.21
N ALA A 23 -25.44 -1.97 15.71
CA ALA A 23 -24.20 -2.15 16.44
C ALA A 23 -23.73 -3.60 16.44
N VAL A 24 -22.43 -3.81 16.60
CA VAL A 24 -21.83 -5.08 17.03
C VAL A 24 -21.45 -4.91 18.50
N VAL A 25 -21.92 -5.80 19.37
CA VAL A 25 -21.70 -5.71 20.82
C VAL A 25 -20.77 -6.79 21.38
N ASP A 26 -20.61 -7.89 20.65
CA ASP A 26 -19.70 -8.97 21.00
C ASP A 26 -19.20 -9.66 19.72
N HIS A 27 -17.96 -10.14 19.74
CA HIS A 27 -17.32 -10.70 18.56
C HIS A 27 -16.12 -11.60 18.93
N GLU A 28 -16.16 -12.82 18.42
CA GLU A 28 -15.06 -13.78 18.36
C GLU A 28 -14.70 -14.02 16.87
N PRO A 29 -13.59 -13.44 16.36
CA PRO A 29 -13.18 -13.56 14.95
C PRO A 29 -13.23 -15.00 14.41
N GLY A 30 -13.79 -15.16 13.21
CA GLY A 30 -13.90 -16.46 12.53
C GLY A 30 -14.89 -17.44 13.16
N ARG A 31 -15.52 -17.11 14.30
CA ARG A 31 -16.37 -18.04 15.05
C ARG A 31 -17.77 -17.51 15.33
N ARG A 32 -17.91 -16.32 15.92
CA ARG A 32 -19.20 -15.78 16.38
C ARG A 32 -19.21 -14.26 16.37
N ILE A 33 -20.36 -13.69 16.07
CA ILE A 33 -20.61 -12.26 16.25
C ILE A 33 -22.01 -12.05 16.83
N VAL A 34 -22.17 -10.96 17.58
CA VAL A 34 -23.47 -10.53 18.13
C VAL A 34 -23.75 -9.11 17.66
N GLY A 35 -24.76 -8.98 16.78
CA GLY A 35 -25.27 -7.71 16.28
C GLY A 35 -26.55 -7.28 16.99
N MET A 36 -26.84 -5.99 17.00
CA MET A 36 -28.07 -5.42 17.55
C MET A 36 -28.91 -4.77 16.45
N LYS A 37 -30.22 -4.97 16.53
CA LYS A 37 -31.23 -4.23 15.76
C LYS A 37 -32.29 -3.70 16.72
N ASN A 38 -32.39 -2.38 16.85
CA ASN A 38 -33.49 -1.72 17.53
C ASN A 38 -34.64 -1.59 16.54
N VAL A 39 -35.82 -2.07 16.92
CA VAL A 39 -37.01 -2.08 16.08
C VAL A 39 -37.81 -0.83 16.40
N THR A 40 -37.77 0.16 15.52
CA THR A 40 -38.41 1.44 15.76
C THR A 40 -39.69 1.59 14.95
N VAL A 41 -40.72 2.24 15.52
CA VAL A 41 -42.01 2.44 14.83
C VAL A 41 -41.87 3.29 13.56
N ASN A 42 -40.79 4.06 13.46
CA ASN A 42 -40.51 4.93 12.32
C ASN A 42 -39.96 4.17 11.10
N GLU A 43 -39.71 2.87 11.21
CA GLU A 43 -39.24 2.09 10.07
C GLU A 43 -40.33 1.93 9.01
N GLU A 44 -39.97 2.17 7.74
CA GLU A 44 -40.90 2.33 6.63
C GLU A 44 -41.83 1.13 6.43
N PHE A 45 -41.35 -0.08 6.71
CA PHE A 45 -42.15 -1.29 6.53
C PHE A 45 -43.35 -1.35 7.49
N PHE A 46 -43.33 -0.67 8.64
CA PHE A 46 -44.49 -0.64 9.54
C PHE A 46 -45.66 0.20 9.02
N GLN A 47 -45.46 1.06 8.03
CA GLN A 47 -46.55 1.87 7.45
C GLN A 47 -47.56 1.01 6.69
N GLY A 48 -47.13 -0.12 6.12
CA GLY A 48 -47.98 -1.01 5.31
C GLY A 48 -48.07 -2.45 5.82
N HIS A 49 -47.16 -2.90 6.69
CA HIS A 49 -47.11 -4.28 7.16
C HIS A 49 -47.98 -4.47 8.41
N PHE A 50 -49.24 -4.89 8.19
CA PHE A 50 -50.33 -5.08 9.16
C PHE A 50 -50.79 -3.78 9.86
N PRO A 51 -51.62 -2.96 9.19
CA PRO A 51 -52.20 -1.75 9.78
C PRO A 51 -52.92 -2.04 11.11
N GLY A 52 -52.54 -1.33 12.17
CA GLY A 52 -53.10 -1.49 13.52
C GLY A 52 -52.45 -2.60 14.36
N THR A 53 -51.57 -3.43 13.80
CA THR A 53 -50.79 -4.44 14.52
C THR A 53 -49.37 -4.55 13.92
N PRO A 54 -48.55 -3.49 14.08
CA PRO A 54 -47.25 -3.42 13.43
C PRO A 54 -46.33 -4.54 13.91
N LEU A 55 -45.82 -5.35 12.97
CA LEU A 55 -44.84 -6.41 13.25
C LEU A 55 -43.73 -6.43 12.20
N MET A 56 -42.50 -6.73 12.62
CA MET A 56 -41.35 -6.79 11.73
C MET A 56 -41.45 -8.03 10.82
N PRO A 57 -41.41 -7.87 9.48
CA PRO A 57 -41.44 -9.00 8.56
C PRO A 57 -40.31 -10.01 8.82
N GLY A 58 -40.62 -11.31 8.78
CA GLY A 58 -39.64 -12.40 8.92
C GLY A 58 -38.45 -12.26 7.95
N VAL A 59 -38.72 -11.85 6.72
CA VAL A 59 -37.68 -11.61 5.70
C VAL A 59 -36.68 -10.51 6.09
N LEU A 60 -37.10 -9.49 6.86
CA LEU A 60 -36.19 -8.45 7.34
C LEU A 60 -35.34 -8.93 8.53
N MET A 61 -35.83 -9.90 9.31
CA MET A 61 -35.00 -10.58 10.30
C MET A 61 -33.92 -11.45 9.61
N ILE A 62 -34.29 -12.13 8.52
CA ILE A 62 -33.31 -12.87 7.70
C ILE A 62 -32.28 -11.91 7.07
N GLU A 63 -32.70 -10.77 6.55
CA GLU A 63 -31.79 -9.73 6.03
C GLU A 63 -30.84 -9.22 7.12
N ALA A 64 -31.35 -8.96 8.34
CA ALA A 64 -30.51 -8.55 9.47
C ALA A 64 -29.49 -9.65 9.85
N PHE A 65 -29.89 -10.92 9.83
CA PHE A 65 -28.95 -12.04 9.98
C PHE A 65 -27.91 -12.05 8.87
N ALA A 66 -28.30 -11.78 7.63
CA ALA A 66 -27.39 -11.80 6.51
C ALA A 66 -26.31 -10.70 6.63
N GLN A 67 -26.72 -9.49 7.03
CA GLN A 67 -25.80 -8.39 7.34
C GLN A 67 -24.80 -8.76 8.45
N VAL A 68 -25.28 -9.30 9.57
CA VAL A 68 -24.40 -9.74 10.67
C VAL A 68 -23.45 -10.86 10.24
N ALA A 69 -23.92 -11.83 9.44
CA ALA A 69 -23.09 -12.91 8.90
C ALA A 69 -21.99 -12.38 7.96
N THR A 70 -22.30 -11.42 7.09
CA THR A 70 -21.30 -10.76 6.23
C THR A 70 -20.23 -10.07 7.04
N ILE A 71 -20.60 -9.38 8.13
CA ILE A 71 -19.61 -8.77 9.03
C ILE A 71 -18.66 -9.86 9.53
N LEU A 72 -19.18 -10.98 10.04
CA LEU A 72 -18.40 -12.11 10.52
C LEU A 72 -17.48 -12.73 9.45
N PHE A 73 -17.95 -12.93 8.22
CA PHE A 73 -17.17 -13.53 7.13
C PHE A 73 -15.95 -12.72 6.75
N PHE A 74 -16.03 -11.40 6.87
CA PHE A 74 -15.06 -10.47 6.29
C PHE A 74 -14.24 -9.70 7.33
N GLN A 75 -14.37 -10.04 8.61
CA GLN A 75 -13.54 -9.48 9.69
C GLN A 75 -12.08 -9.90 9.64
N ASP A 76 -11.76 -11.04 9.02
CA ASP A 76 -10.45 -11.69 9.15
C ASP A 76 -9.85 -12.10 7.79
N THR A 77 -10.30 -11.48 6.70
CA THR A 77 -9.91 -11.92 5.36
C THR A 77 -8.83 -11.06 4.71
N ASP A 78 -7.75 -11.73 4.29
CA ASP A 78 -6.83 -11.32 3.21
C ASP A 78 -7.53 -11.16 1.84
N ARG A 79 -8.87 -11.10 1.81
CA ARG A 79 -9.71 -10.98 0.61
C ARG A 79 -10.64 -9.77 0.72
N PRO A 80 -10.11 -8.53 0.74
CA PRO A 80 -10.93 -7.33 0.86
C PRO A 80 -11.90 -7.12 -0.32
N ALA A 81 -11.63 -7.76 -1.46
CA ALA A 81 -12.47 -7.67 -2.66
C ALA A 81 -13.61 -8.67 -2.66
N GLN A 82 -13.61 -9.68 -1.79
CA GLN A 82 -14.63 -10.73 -1.86
C GLN A 82 -15.97 -10.19 -1.37
N ARG A 83 -17.02 -10.43 -2.16
CA ARG A 83 -18.40 -10.08 -1.88
C ARG A 83 -19.23 -11.33 -1.63
N ALA A 84 -20.29 -11.18 -0.86
CA ALA A 84 -21.20 -12.25 -0.49
C ALA A 84 -22.62 -11.95 -0.99
N TRP A 85 -23.37 -13.00 -1.30
CA TRP A 85 -24.81 -12.91 -1.53
C TRP A 85 -25.48 -14.13 -0.88
N LEU A 86 -26.58 -13.92 -0.13
CA LEU A 86 -27.39 -15.04 0.37
C LEU A 86 -27.92 -15.81 -0.84
N GLN A 87 -27.54 -17.07 -0.91
CA GLN A 87 -27.92 -18.02 -1.95
C GLN A 87 -29.06 -18.94 -1.47
N GLY A 88 -29.14 -19.18 -0.16
CA GLY A 88 -30.16 -20.04 0.42
C GLY A 88 -30.43 -19.76 1.89
N VAL A 89 -31.65 -20.10 2.31
CA VAL A 89 -32.11 -20.01 3.70
C VAL A 89 -32.79 -21.33 4.05
N ASP A 90 -32.23 -22.03 5.02
CA ASP A 90 -32.72 -23.33 5.48
C ASP A 90 -33.20 -23.24 6.93
N ALA A 91 -34.20 -24.06 7.27
CA ALA A 91 -34.71 -24.21 8.63
C ALA A 91 -35.08 -22.89 9.33
N ALA A 92 -35.56 -21.89 8.57
CA ALA A 92 -36.03 -20.64 9.12
C ALA A 92 -37.28 -20.86 9.99
N LYS A 93 -37.28 -20.34 11.22
CA LYS A 93 -38.44 -20.34 12.11
C LYS A 93 -38.62 -18.97 12.74
N PHE A 94 -39.86 -18.48 12.75
CA PHE A 94 -40.27 -17.24 13.39
C PHE A 94 -41.27 -17.62 14.50
N ARG A 95 -40.85 -17.46 15.75
CA ARG A 95 -41.53 -18.05 16.92
C ARG A 95 -42.43 -17.03 17.63
N HIS A 96 -42.00 -15.78 17.69
CA HIS A 96 -42.70 -14.69 18.36
C HIS A 96 -42.78 -13.47 17.44
N GLN A 97 -43.80 -12.64 17.66
CA GLN A 97 -43.91 -11.36 16.99
C GLN A 97 -42.82 -10.43 17.50
N VAL A 98 -42.21 -9.70 16.57
CA VAL A 98 -41.26 -8.64 16.86
C VAL A 98 -41.94 -7.33 16.51
N VAL A 99 -42.03 -6.41 17.45
CA VAL A 99 -42.85 -5.20 17.35
C VAL A 99 -42.01 -3.96 17.61
N PRO A 100 -42.50 -2.75 17.26
CA PRO A 100 -41.82 -1.51 17.64
C PRO A 100 -41.57 -1.41 19.14
N GLY A 101 -40.34 -1.07 19.52
CA GLY A 101 -39.86 -1.03 20.90
C GLY A 101 -38.94 -2.20 21.26
N ASP A 102 -39.02 -3.30 20.52
CA ASP A 102 -38.15 -4.46 20.74
C ASP A 102 -36.70 -4.15 20.36
N ARG A 103 -35.78 -4.84 21.04
CA ARG A 103 -34.36 -4.88 20.68
C ARG A 103 -33.97 -6.30 20.35
N LEU A 104 -33.72 -6.54 19.06
CA LEU A 104 -33.24 -7.81 18.57
C LEU A 104 -31.75 -7.96 18.85
N ARG A 105 -31.41 -8.99 19.61
CA ARG A 105 -30.06 -9.51 19.74
C ARG A 105 -29.84 -10.62 18.70
N LEU A 106 -29.02 -10.33 17.71
CA LEU A 106 -28.73 -11.19 16.57
C LEU A 106 -27.43 -11.94 16.82
N GLU A 107 -27.52 -13.22 17.15
CA GLU A 107 -26.35 -14.08 17.35
C GLU A 107 -26.10 -14.90 16.10
N VAL A 108 -24.91 -14.73 15.52
CA VAL A 108 -24.49 -15.46 14.33
C VAL A 108 -23.21 -16.22 14.60
N THR A 109 -23.21 -17.51 14.28
CA THR A 109 -22.03 -18.38 14.38
C THR A 109 -21.63 -18.89 13.00
N MET A 110 -20.32 -18.93 12.77
CA MET A 110 -19.71 -19.44 11.54
C MET A 110 -19.99 -20.94 11.38
N GLY A 111 -20.39 -21.35 10.18
CA GLY A 111 -20.44 -22.75 9.75
C GLY A 111 -19.25 -23.10 8.86
N GLU A 112 -19.43 -24.10 7.98
CA GLU A 112 -18.43 -24.43 6.96
C GLU A 112 -18.28 -23.29 5.94
N ALA A 113 -17.04 -23.03 5.52
CA ALA A 113 -16.72 -22.03 4.51
C ALA A 113 -15.63 -22.54 3.55
N THR A 114 -15.75 -22.16 2.29
CA THR A 114 -14.80 -22.44 1.20
C THR A 114 -14.37 -21.13 0.55
N THR A 115 -13.67 -21.20 -0.59
CA THR A 115 -13.34 -20.02 -1.39
C THR A 115 -14.54 -19.37 -2.06
N THR A 116 -15.61 -20.14 -2.31
CA THR A 116 -16.77 -19.70 -3.11
C THR A 116 -18.09 -19.75 -2.36
N GLU A 117 -18.11 -20.29 -1.14
CA GLU A 117 -19.33 -20.42 -0.34
C GLU A 117 -19.04 -20.26 1.16
N ALA A 118 -20.02 -19.78 1.92
CA ALA A 118 -19.97 -19.75 3.38
C ALA A 118 -21.33 -20.05 4.00
N ARG A 119 -21.32 -20.73 5.15
CA ARG A 119 -22.53 -21.04 5.93
C ARG A 119 -22.51 -20.29 7.25
N ALA A 120 -23.69 -19.87 7.71
CA ALA A 120 -23.86 -19.29 9.02
C ALA A 120 -25.13 -19.81 9.69
N HIS A 121 -25.09 -19.90 11.02
CA HIS A 121 -26.27 -20.20 11.84
C HIS A 121 -26.63 -18.95 12.61
N ALA A 122 -27.88 -18.52 12.50
CA ALA A 122 -28.34 -17.26 13.07
C ALA A 122 -29.53 -17.48 13.99
N LYS A 123 -29.53 -16.76 15.11
CA LYS A 123 -30.62 -16.70 16.09
C LYS A 123 -30.88 -15.26 16.49
N ALA A 124 -32.14 -14.90 16.62
CA ALA A 124 -32.58 -13.60 17.12
C ALA A 124 -33.29 -13.79 18.45
N PHE A 125 -32.98 -12.93 19.41
CA PHE A 125 -33.63 -12.88 20.71
C PHE A 125 -34.20 -11.49 20.98
N VAL A 126 -35.35 -11.43 21.65
CA VAL A 126 -35.81 -10.24 22.37
C VAL A 126 -35.67 -10.59 23.84
N GLU A 127 -34.85 -9.81 24.56
CA GLU A 127 -34.38 -10.20 25.90
C GLU A 127 -33.73 -11.61 25.87
N ASP A 128 -34.36 -12.59 26.53
CA ASP A 128 -33.94 -13.99 26.58
C ASP A 128 -34.83 -14.93 25.73
N GLU A 129 -35.89 -14.41 25.11
CA GLU A 129 -36.81 -15.21 24.29
C GLU A 129 -36.31 -15.35 22.85
N LEU A 130 -36.24 -16.59 22.35
CA LEU A 130 -35.84 -16.89 20.97
C LEU A 130 -36.98 -16.54 20.00
N VAL A 131 -36.85 -15.44 19.26
CA VAL A 131 -37.89 -14.97 18.34
C VAL A 131 -37.72 -15.45 16.90
N ALA A 132 -36.48 -15.68 16.45
CA ALA A 132 -36.22 -16.26 15.13
C ALA A 132 -34.93 -17.09 15.08
N GLU A 133 -34.87 -18.07 14.18
CA GLU A 133 -33.65 -18.81 13.86
C GLU A 133 -33.61 -19.17 12.38
N ALA A 134 -32.41 -19.24 11.79
CA ALA A 134 -32.20 -19.70 10.41
C ALA A 134 -30.79 -20.25 10.19
N LYS A 135 -30.63 -21.10 9.18
CA LYS A 135 -29.34 -21.45 8.58
C LYS A 135 -29.22 -20.72 7.26
N LEU A 136 -28.11 -20.03 7.06
CA LEU A 136 -27.85 -19.19 5.89
C LEU A 136 -26.75 -19.83 5.04
N LEU A 137 -26.95 -19.88 3.73
CA LEU A 137 -25.95 -20.24 2.74
C LEU A 137 -25.64 -19.01 1.90
N PHE A 138 -24.36 -18.68 1.78
CA PHE A 138 -23.85 -17.59 0.97
C PHE A 138 -23.00 -18.11 -0.17
N GLY A 139 -23.18 -17.53 -1.34
CA GLY A 139 -22.15 -17.54 -2.38
C GLY A 139 -21.14 -16.43 -2.11
N LEU A 140 -19.86 -16.71 -2.38
CA LEU A 140 -18.75 -15.78 -2.29
C LEU A 140 -18.11 -15.63 -3.67
N THR A 141 -17.93 -14.39 -4.12
CA THR A 141 -17.26 -14.06 -5.38
C THR A 141 -16.27 -12.96 -5.12
N ASP A 142 -15.15 -12.95 -5.83
CA ASP A 142 -14.34 -11.73 -5.86
C ASP A 142 -15.16 -10.62 -6.56
N ALA A 143 -15.05 -9.39 -6.08
CA ALA A 143 -15.68 -8.24 -6.71
C ALA A 143 -15.21 -8.14 -8.15
N ASP A 144 -16.16 -7.89 -9.06
CA ASP A 144 -15.81 -7.58 -10.44
C ASP A 144 -14.92 -6.33 -10.52
N VAL A 145 -14.26 -6.18 -11.66
CA VAL A 145 -13.51 -4.98 -11.98
C VAL A 145 -14.51 -3.88 -12.36
N ASP A 146 -14.42 -2.73 -11.69
CA ASP A 146 -15.21 -1.56 -12.03
C ASP A 146 -14.44 -0.71 -13.05
N ILE A 147 -15.00 -0.55 -14.25
CA ILE A 147 -14.36 0.18 -15.35
C ILE A 147 -15.30 1.30 -15.76
N ASP A 148 -14.84 2.54 -15.56
CA ASP A 148 -15.59 3.70 -16.03
C ASP A 148 -15.83 3.61 -17.55
N PRO A 149 -17.04 3.92 -18.06
CA PRO A 149 -17.36 3.81 -19.50
C PRO A 149 -16.44 4.62 -20.42
N SER A 150 -15.82 5.67 -19.90
CA SER A 150 -14.90 6.53 -20.66
C SER A 150 -13.45 6.04 -20.65
N ALA A 151 -13.10 5.05 -19.83
CA ALA A 151 -11.79 4.41 -19.83
C ALA A 151 -11.55 3.64 -21.15
N ARG A 152 -10.28 3.37 -21.44
CA ARG A 152 -9.84 2.57 -22.59
C ARG A 152 -8.96 1.44 -22.09
N VAL A 153 -9.52 0.24 -22.03
CA VAL A 153 -8.81 -0.97 -21.62
C VAL A 153 -8.62 -1.86 -22.84
N ALA A 154 -7.37 -2.18 -23.17
CA ALA A 154 -7.07 -3.07 -24.29
C ALA A 154 -7.52 -4.52 -23.98
N PRO A 155 -7.99 -5.30 -24.97
CA PRO A 155 -8.50 -6.66 -24.74
C PRO A 155 -7.51 -7.64 -24.10
N GLY A 156 -6.20 -7.43 -24.28
CA GLY A 156 -5.16 -8.29 -23.68
C GLY A 156 -4.84 -7.98 -22.22
N ALA A 157 -5.35 -6.87 -21.68
CA ALA A 157 -5.07 -6.46 -20.31
C ALA A 157 -5.69 -7.45 -19.31
N THR A 158 -4.93 -7.79 -18.27
CA THR A 158 -5.42 -8.62 -17.16
C THR A 158 -5.66 -7.73 -15.94
N LEU A 159 -6.90 -7.66 -15.47
CA LEU A 159 -7.30 -6.81 -14.36
C LEU A 159 -7.72 -7.67 -13.16
N GLY A 160 -7.01 -7.56 -12.05
CA GLY A 160 -7.31 -8.29 -10.83
C GLY A 160 -8.60 -7.81 -10.16
N ALA A 161 -9.30 -8.73 -9.52
CA ALA A 161 -10.61 -8.50 -8.93
C ALA A 161 -10.66 -7.34 -7.93
N GLY A 162 -11.80 -6.63 -7.90
CA GLY A 162 -12.05 -5.43 -7.09
C GLY A 162 -11.25 -4.21 -7.51
N SER A 163 -10.52 -4.26 -8.63
CA SER A 163 -9.83 -3.08 -9.17
C SER A 163 -10.82 -2.10 -9.77
N VAL A 164 -10.49 -0.81 -9.68
CA VAL A 164 -11.30 0.30 -10.20
C VAL A 164 -10.48 1.08 -11.22
N ILE A 165 -11.01 1.23 -12.42
CA ILE A 165 -10.41 1.99 -13.52
C ILE A 165 -11.23 3.27 -13.73
N GLY A 166 -10.64 4.41 -13.38
CA GLY A 166 -11.30 5.71 -13.39
C GLY A 166 -11.50 6.31 -14.79
N PRO A 167 -12.21 7.45 -14.86
CA PRO A 167 -12.57 8.09 -16.12
C PRO A 167 -11.37 8.41 -17.01
N HIS A 168 -11.48 8.14 -18.31
CA HIS A 168 -10.44 8.41 -19.31
C HIS A 168 -9.07 7.76 -19.05
N ALA A 169 -8.96 6.82 -18.11
CA ALA A 169 -7.75 6.06 -17.92
C ALA A 169 -7.47 5.16 -19.14
N VAL A 170 -6.19 4.89 -19.42
CA VAL A 170 -5.76 4.03 -20.52
C VAL A 170 -4.96 2.86 -19.94
N ILE A 171 -5.38 1.64 -20.25
CA ILE A 171 -4.70 0.40 -19.89
C ILE A 171 -4.29 -0.36 -21.16
N GLY A 172 -2.99 -0.55 -21.33
CA GLY A 172 -2.38 -1.21 -22.48
C GLY A 172 -2.56 -2.73 -22.53
N GLU A 173 -2.31 -3.31 -23.70
CA GLU A 173 -2.55 -4.74 -24.00
C GLU A 173 -1.73 -5.70 -23.14
N HIS A 174 -0.52 -5.30 -22.74
CA HIS A 174 0.40 -6.15 -21.98
C HIS A 174 0.44 -5.83 -20.49
N VAL A 175 -0.58 -5.14 -19.99
CA VAL A 175 -0.68 -4.76 -18.58
C VAL A 175 -1.34 -5.87 -17.78
N THR A 176 -0.73 -6.21 -16.66
CA THR A 176 -1.34 -7.04 -15.61
C THR A 176 -1.45 -6.21 -14.32
N LEU A 177 -2.67 -5.95 -13.89
CA LEU A 177 -2.97 -5.36 -12.58
C LEU A 177 -3.35 -6.46 -11.58
N GLY A 178 -2.79 -6.37 -10.38
CA GLY A 178 -3.21 -7.14 -9.23
C GLY A 178 -4.62 -6.78 -8.76
N ARG A 179 -5.03 -7.36 -7.64
CA ARG A 179 -6.36 -7.15 -7.05
C ARG A 179 -6.46 -5.77 -6.41
N ARG A 180 -7.66 -5.17 -6.44
CA ARG A 180 -7.99 -3.93 -5.70
C ARG A 180 -7.09 -2.75 -6.05
N CYS A 181 -6.54 -2.74 -7.26
CA CYS A 181 -5.82 -1.59 -7.76
C CYS A 181 -6.79 -0.44 -8.04
N GLN A 182 -6.37 0.78 -7.77
CA GLN A 182 -7.14 1.98 -8.09
C GLN A 182 -6.38 2.77 -9.14
N ILE A 183 -6.90 2.84 -10.36
CA ILE A 183 -6.32 3.63 -11.44
C ILE A 183 -7.14 4.89 -11.61
N GLY A 184 -6.53 6.04 -11.33
CA GLY A 184 -7.16 7.35 -11.33
C GLY A 184 -7.48 7.88 -12.73
N ALA A 185 -8.24 8.97 -12.76
CA ALA A 185 -8.69 9.57 -14.00
C ALA A 185 -7.52 9.99 -14.91
N SER A 186 -7.60 9.69 -16.20
CA SER A 186 -6.57 10.02 -17.20
C SER A 186 -5.16 9.48 -16.88
N ALA A 187 -5.04 8.52 -15.97
CA ALA A 187 -3.79 7.80 -15.79
C ALA A 187 -3.55 6.84 -16.97
N VAL A 188 -2.30 6.68 -17.36
CA VAL A 188 -1.88 5.76 -18.43
C VAL A 188 -1.02 4.67 -17.81
N VAL A 189 -1.45 3.43 -17.93
CA VAL A 189 -0.64 2.24 -17.63
C VAL A 189 -0.50 1.45 -18.92
N ASP A 190 0.72 1.27 -19.41
CA ASP A 190 0.96 0.63 -20.71
C ASP A 190 2.30 -0.12 -20.71
N GLY A 191 2.65 -0.73 -21.84
CA GLY A 191 3.82 -1.58 -22.01
C GLY A 191 3.67 -2.92 -21.30
N TRP A 192 4.77 -3.70 -21.31
CA TRP A 192 4.87 -4.95 -20.56
C TRP A 192 5.02 -4.64 -19.07
N THR A 193 3.88 -4.48 -18.39
CA THR A 193 3.83 -3.90 -17.05
C THR A 193 3.03 -4.78 -16.11
N GLU A 194 3.67 -5.22 -15.03
CA GLU A 194 3.02 -5.94 -13.92
C GLU A 194 2.94 -5.00 -12.71
N ILE A 195 1.74 -4.83 -12.14
CA ILE A 195 1.50 -4.06 -10.92
C ILE A 195 0.82 -4.96 -9.87
N GLY A 196 1.40 -5.03 -8.67
CA GLY A 196 0.85 -5.83 -7.57
C GLY A 196 -0.40 -5.24 -6.91
N ASP A 197 -1.04 -6.06 -6.08
CA ASP A 197 -2.30 -5.78 -5.38
C ASP A 197 -2.29 -4.45 -4.60
N ASP A 198 -3.47 -3.87 -4.40
CA ASP A 198 -3.73 -2.70 -3.56
C ASP A 198 -2.92 -1.44 -3.97
N THR A 199 -2.40 -1.41 -5.18
CA THR A 199 -1.67 -0.26 -5.72
C THR A 199 -2.62 0.84 -6.14
N LYS A 200 -2.28 2.09 -5.80
CA LYS A 200 -3.04 3.29 -6.17
C LYS A 200 -2.23 4.14 -7.14
N VAL A 201 -2.78 4.36 -8.32
CA VAL A 201 -2.25 5.25 -9.34
C VAL A 201 -3.17 6.45 -9.43
N PHE A 202 -2.69 7.63 -9.09
CA PHE A 202 -3.47 8.86 -9.09
C PHE A 202 -3.60 9.47 -10.50
N PRO A 203 -4.49 10.46 -10.68
CA PRO A 203 -4.75 11.04 -11.98
C PRO A 203 -3.50 11.53 -12.72
N CYS A 204 -3.52 11.37 -14.04
CA CYS A 204 -2.48 11.83 -14.96
C CYS A 204 -1.07 11.23 -14.73
N ALA A 205 -0.94 10.15 -13.96
CA ALA A 205 0.31 9.40 -13.87
C ALA A 205 0.53 8.54 -15.13
N SER A 206 1.81 8.33 -15.50
CA SER A 206 2.21 7.55 -16.66
C SER A 206 3.17 6.42 -16.26
N ILE A 207 2.67 5.19 -16.28
CA ILE A 207 3.35 4.02 -15.71
C ILE A 207 3.60 2.98 -16.81
N GLY A 208 4.84 2.54 -16.96
CA GLY A 208 5.24 1.48 -17.88
C GLY A 208 5.55 1.92 -19.31
N LEU A 209 5.45 3.23 -19.59
CA LEU A 209 5.79 3.81 -20.89
C LEU A 209 7.25 3.59 -21.28
N ILE A 210 7.53 3.79 -22.57
CA ILE A 210 8.88 3.68 -23.14
C ILE A 210 9.88 4.56 -22.39
N PRO A 211 11.13 4.11 -22.27
CA PRO A 211 12.18 4.90 -21.65
C PRO A 211 12.58 6.09 -22.53
N GLN A 212 13.20 7.08 -21.89
CA GLN A 212 13.74 8.27 -22.56
C GLN A 212 15.21 8.09 -22.98
N ASP A 213 15.74 6.87 -22.88
CA ASP A 213 17.09 6.54 -23.38
C ASP A 213 17.07 6.60 -24.92
N LEU A 214 17.96 7.40 -25.52
CA LEU A 214 18.10 7.54 -26.97
C LEU A 214 18.50 6.24 -27.67
N LYS A 215 19.00 5.26 -26.92
CA LYS A 215 19.36 3.92 -27.42
C LYS A 215 18.18 2.95 -27.45
N PHE A 216 17.02 3.34 -26.92
CA PHE A 216 15.82 2.52 -27.00
C PHE A 216 15.27 2.56 -28.42
N HIS A 217 15.09 1.40 -29.03
CA HIS A 217 14.67 1.24 -30.42
C HIS A 217 13.42 0.38 -30.56
N GLY A 218 12.66 0.20 -29.47
CA GLY A 218 11.44 -0.60 -29.47
C GLY A 218 11.65 -2.03 -29.01
N GLU A 219 12.80 -2.34 -28.39
CA GLU A 219 13.06 -3.64 -27.81
C GLU A 219 12.00 -4.04 -26.76
N SER A 220 11.90 -5.34 -26.50
CA SER A 220 11.00 -5.88 -25.48
C SER A 220 11.62 -5.68 -24.10
N SER A 221 11.12 -4.68 -23.38
CA SER A 221 11.46 -4.42 -22.00
C SER A 221 10.22 -4.31 -21.13
N ARG A 222 10.39 -4.47 -19.82
CA ARG A 222 9.29 -4.58 -18.87
C ARG A 222 9.44 -3.66 -17.66
N LEU A 223 8.31 -3.47 -16.99
CA LEU A 223 8.21 -2.85 -15.67
C LEU A 223 7.55 -3.87 -14.72
N LYS A 224 8.14 -4.05 -13.54
CA LYS A 224 7.56 -4.86 -12.46
C LYS A 224 7.44 -4.05 -11.19
N VAL A 225 6.21 -3.87 -10.73
CA VAL A 225 5.86 -3.13 -9.51
C VAL A 225 5.20 -4.07 -8.51
N GLY A 226 5.65 -3.99 -7.25
CA GLY A 226 5.07 -4.72 -6.13
C GLY A 226 3.68 -4.22 -5.72
N ALA A 227 3.26 -4.60 -4.52
CA ALA A 227 1.95 -4.30 -3.95
C ALA A 227 1.94 -3.03 -3.09
N ARG A 228 0.74 -2.47 -2.86
CA ARG A 228 0.48 -1.37 -1.91
C ARG A 228 1.28 -0.09 -2.19
N ASN A 229 1.68 0.12 -3.44
CA ASN A 229 2.37 1.34 -3.85
C ASN A 229 1.37 2.48 -4.07
N VAL A 230 1.80 3.71 -3.81
CA VAL A 230 1.01 4.91 -4.09
C VAL A 230 1.78 5.81 -5.05
N PHE A 231 1.34 5.84 -6.30
CA PHE A 231 1.82 6.75 -7.33
C PHE A 231 0.91 7.96 -7.37
N ARG A 232 1.39 9.10 -6.91
CA ARG A 232 0.64 10.36 -6.91
C ARG A 232 0.58 10.97 -8.33
N GLU A 233 -0.08 12.11 -8.40
CA GLU A 233 -0.40 12.81 -9.64
C GLU A 233 0.86 13.07 -10.47
N PHE A 234 0.79 12.87 -11.78
CA PHE A 234 1.90 13.11 -12.72
C PHE A 234 3.19 12.34 -12.45
N VAL A 235 3.15 11.27 -11.65
CA VAL A 235 4.30 10.38 -11.50
C VAL A 235 4.58 9.69 -12.84
N THR A 236 5.86 9.54 -13.18
CA THR A 236 6.31 8.85 -14.39
C THR A 236 7.22 7.69 -14.02
N VAL A 237 6.94 6.50 -14.56
CA VAL A 237 7.75 5.30 -14.36
C VAL A 237 7.96 4.63 -15.71
N HIS A 238 9.21 4.49 -16.14
CA HIS A 238 9.52 3.93 -17.45
C HIS A 238 10.07 2.51 -17.34
N ARG A 239 9.73 1.67 -18.32
CA ARG A 239 10.28 0.31 -18.45
C ARG A 239 11.78 0.32 -18.73
N GLY A 240 12.42 -0.84 -18.62
CA GLY A 240 13.86 -0.98 -18.82
C GLY A 240 14.33 -0.79 -20.26
N THR A 241 15.62 -1.04 -20.49
CA THR A 241 16.28 -1.08 -21.80
C THR A 241 17.08 -2.36 -21.92
N ASP A 242 17.32 -2.87 -23.13
CA ASP A 242 18.15 -4.07 -23.32
C ASP A 242 19.55 -3.90 -22.70
N GLY A 243 20.12 -2.70 -22.82
CA GLY A 243 21.43 -2.36 -22.24
C GLY A 243 21.48 -2.36 -20.70
N GLY A 244 20.33 -2.24 -20.03
CA GLY A 244 20.20 -2.21 -18.57
C GLY A 244 19.67 -3.47 -17.92
N GLY A 245 19.40 -4.51 -18.72
CA GLY A 245 18.81 -5.78 -18.26
C GLY A 245 17.32 -5.92 -18.52
N GLY A 246 16.73 -5.00 -19.29
CA GLY A 246 15.37 -5.09 -19.84
C GLY A 246 14.26 -4.86 -18.81
N GLU A 247 14.58 -4.43 -17.60
CA GLU A 247 13.62 -4.36 -16.51
C GLU A 247 13.86 -3.19 -15.55
N THR A 248 12.83 -2.37 -15.36
CA THR A 248 12.68 -1.52 -14.17
C THR A 248 11.89 -2.28 -13.11
N ARG A 249 12.33 -2.26 -11.85
CA ARG A 249 11.70 -2.99 -10.74
C ARG A 249 11.45 -2.08 -9.54
N ILE A 250 10.25 -2.16 -8.99
CA ILE A 250 9.81 -1.46 -7.77
C ILE A 250 9.23 -2.48 -6.79
N GLY A 251 9.62 -2.41 -5.52
CA GLY A 251 9.10 -3.26 -4.43
C GLY A 251 7.72 -2.82 -3.94
N ASP A 252 7.45 -3.08 -2.66
CA ASP A 252 6.14 -2.86 -2.04
C ASP A 252 6.08 -1.59 -1.17
N ASP A 253 4.87 -1.13 -0.87
CA ASP A 253 4.61 -0.14 0.19
C ASP A 253 5.35 1.21 0.00
N ASN A 254 5.61 1.60 -1.25
CA ASN A 254 6.29 2.86 -1.55
C ASN A 254 5.30 4.03 -1.75
N LEU A 255 5.76 5.24 -1.44
CA LEU A 255 5.07 6.48 -1.77
C LEU A 255 5.87 7.28 -2.79
N PHE A 256 5.30 7.47 -3.97
CA PHE A 256 5.80 8.39 -4.99
C PHE A 256 4.91 9.62 -5.03
N MET A 257 5.40 10.74 -4.48
CA MET A 257 4.66 12.00 -4.49
C MET A 257 4.65 12.65 -5.87
N ALA A 258 3.84 13.69 -6.04
CA ALA A 258 3.54 14.24 -7.36
C ALA A 258 4.81 14.61 -8.15
N TYR A 259 4.80 14.32 -9.45
CA TYR A 259 5.94 14.54 -10.36
C TYR A 259 7.21 13.73 -10.07
N ALA A 260 7.19 12.74 -9.18
CA ALA A 260 8.33 11.84 -9.07
C ALA A 260 8.59 11.11 -10.40
N HIS A 261 9.86 10.90 -10.72
CA HIS A 261 10.29 10.25 -11.96
C HIS A 261 11.21 9.06 -11.66
N ILE A 262 10.83 7.90 -12.18
CA ILE A 262 11.62 6.67 -12.14
C ILE A 262 12.02 6.33 -13.58
N ALA A 263 13.29 6.57 -13.90
CA ALA A 263 13.85 6.23 -15.21
C ALA A 263 13.99 4.72 -15.42
N HIS A 264 14.43 4.38 -16.63
CA HIS A 264 14.71 3.02 -17.04
C HIS A 264 15.72 2.28 -16.16
N ASP A 265 15.52 0.98 -16.02
CA ASP A 265 16.42 0.03 -15.36
C ASP A 265 16.69 0.36 -13.87
N CYS A 266 15.84 1.18 -13.28
CA CYS A 266 15.92 1.46 -11.85
C CYS A 266 15.49 0.24 -11.04
N ARG A 267 16.08 0.11 -9.86
CA ARG A 267 15.71 -0.89 -8.86
C ARG A 267 15.35 -0.19 -7.55
N VAL A 268 14.07 -0.16 -7.23
CA VAL A 268 13.54 0.46 -6.01
C VAL A 268 13.07 -0.65 -5.08
N GLY A 269 13.50 -0.61 -3.82
CA GLY A 269 13.07 -1.52 -2.76
C GLY A 269 11.64 -1.24 -2.26
N GLY A 270 11.39 -1.60 -1.00
CA GLY A 270 10.12 -1.36 -0.33
C GLY A 270 10.15 -0.23 0.69
N HIS A 271 8.97 0.28 1.06
CA HIS A 271 8.79 1.33 2.07
C HIS A 271 9.57 2.64 1.81
N THR A 272 9.89 2.90 0.54
CA THR A 272 10.62 4.11 0.12
C THR A 272 9.66 5.30 -0.05
N ILE A 273 10.21 6.51 0.07
CA ILE A 273 9.46 7.75 -0.11
C ILE A 273 10.18 8.64 -1.11
N PHE A 274 9.49 9.03 -2.16
CA PHE A 274 9.92 10.01 -3.14
C PHE A 274 9.06 11.27 -2.98
N GLY A 275 9.69 12.36 -2.54
CA GLY A 275 9.05 13.67 -2.43
C GLY A 275 8.71 14.25 -3.80
N ASN A 276 7.94 15.34 -3.80
CA ASN A 276 7.48 15.96 -5.06
C ASN A 276 8.65 16.27 -6.00
N GLY A 277 8.57 15.83 -7.24
CA GLY A 277 9.63 16.04 -8.24
C GLY A 277 10.96 15.35 -7.93
N ALA A 278 10.97 14.31 -7.09
CA ALA A 278 12.16 13.48 -6.90
C ALA A 278 12.43 12.64 -8.16
N THR A 279 13.65 12.72 -8.68
CA THR A 279 13.98 12.21 -10.03
C THR A 279 15.14 11.23 -9.96
N LEU A 280 14.93 10.02 -10.47
CA LEU A 280 15.99 9.04 -10.70
C LEU A 280 16.43 9.09 -12.15
N GLY A 281 17.75 9.14 -12.39
CA GLY A 281 18.32 8.82 -13.70
C GLY A 281 18.35 7.31 -13.95
N GLY A 282 18.74 6.90 -15.16
CA GLY A 282 18.79 5.48 -15.55
C GLY A 282 19.67 4.62 -14.64
N HIS A 283 19.27 3.37 -14.43
CA HIS A 283 20.02 2.37 -13.67
C HIS A 283 20.27 2.69 -12.19
N VAL A 284 19.49 3.59 -11.58
CA VAL A 284 19.63 3.92 -10.16
C VAL A 284 19.08 2.79 -9.29
N SER A 285 19.79 2.47 -8.20
CA SER A 285 19.27 1.57 -7.16
C SER A 285 18.91 2.34 -5.90
N VAL A 286 17.71 2.12 -5.37
CA VAL A 286 17.21 2.71 -4.12
C VAL A 286 16.76 1.57 -3.22
N GLU A 287 17.40 1.41 -2.08
CA GLU A 287 17.13 0.30 -1.15
C GLU A 287 16.05 0.67 -0.12
N ASP A 288 15.61 -0.34 0.63
CA ASP A 288 14.43 -0.25 1.49
C ASP A 288 14.47 0.92 2.46
N TYR A 289 13.30 1.51 2.70
CA TYR A 289 13.11 2.62 3.64
C TYR A 289 13.92 3.89 3.33
N ALA A 290 14.56 3.99 2.16
CA ALA A 290 15.21 5.21 1.75
C ALA A 290 14.17 6.32 1.48
N THR A 291 14.59 7.56 1.69
CA THR A 291 13.78 8.75 1.37
C THR A 291 14.57 9.65 0.44
N ILE A 292 13.95 10.04 -0.67
CA ILE A 292 14.46 11.06 -1.59
C ILE A 292 13.50 12.24 -1.52
N SER A 293 13.91 13.29 -0.81
CA SER A 293 13.03 14.43 -0.56
C SER A 293 12.78 15.26 -1.81
N ALA A 294 11.79 16.15 -1.73
CA ALA A 294 11.30 16.94 -2.86
C ALA A 294 12.42 17.63 -3.66
N LEU A 295 12.23 17.67 -4.98
CA LEU A 295 13.07 18.34 -5.97
C LEU A 295 14.54 17.89 -5.93
N SER A 296 14.76 16.63 -5.56
CA SER A 296 16.09 16.02 -5.52
C SER A 296 16.29 15.07 -6.68
N GLY A 297 17.51 15.04 -7.23
CA GLY A 297 17.90 14.17 -8.33
C GLY A 297 18.95 13.14 -7.90
N VAL A 298 18.83 11.92 -8.41
CA VAL A 298 19.87 10.89 -8.30
C VAL A 298 20.39 10.56 -9.70
N HIS A 299 21.66 10.86 -9.93
CA HIS A 299 22.28 10.68 -11.24
C HIS A 299 22.41 9.20 -11.60
N GLN A 300 22.38 8.89 -12.90
CA GLN A 300 22.45 7.53 -13.43
C GLN A 300 23.56 6.67 -12.79
N PHE A 301 23.26 5.40 -12.55
CA PHE A 301 24.09 4.39 -11.89
C PHE A 301 24.46 4.67 -10.42
N CYS A 302 23.96 5.73 -9.79
CA CYS A 302 24.16 5.93 -8.35
C CYS A 302 23.27 4.96 -7.55
N ARG A 303 23.65 4.75 -6.29
CA ARG A 303 22.89 3.97 -5.33
C ARG A 303 22.48 4.81 -4.13
N VAL A 304 21.29 4.55 -3.59
CA VAL A 304 20.77 5.11 -2.34
C VAL A 304 20.54 3.95 -1.38
N GLY A 305 21.39 3.83 -0.37
CA GLY A 305 21.37 2.70 0.55
C GLY A 305 20.16 2.67 1.49
N ALA A 306 19.95 1.53 2.16
CA ALA A 306 18.80 1.31 3.02
C ALA A 306 18.70 2.37 4.13
N HIS A 307 17.49 2.86 4.41
CA HIS A 307 17.23 3.92 5.39
C HIS A 307 17.96 5.25 5.15
N ALA A 308 18.61 5.46 3.99
CA ALA A 308 19.21 6.73 3.65
C ALA A 308 18.17 7.84 3.54
N PHE A 309 18.60 9.08 3.79
CA PHE A 309 17.75 10.26 3.66
C PHE A 309 18.45 11.28 2.77
N VAL A 310 17.96 11.45 1.54
CA VAL A 310 18.38 12.52 0.66
C VAL A 310 17.52 13.75 0.97
N GLY A 311 18.16 14.83 1.41
CA GLY A 311 17.47 16.09 1.75
C GLY A 311 16.94 16.81 0.52
N GLY A 312 15.95 17.69 0.68
CA GLY A 312 15.32 18.40 -0.45
C GLY A 312 16.33 19.21 -1.27
N PHE A 313 16.01 19.43 -2.55
CA PHE A 313 16.87 20.18 -3.48
C PHE A 313 18.30 19.63 -3.61
N SER A 314 18.48 18.32 -3.43
CA SER A 314 19.82 17.70 -3.49
C SER A 314 20.08 17.02 -4.82
N VAL A 315 21.35 17.02 -5.27
CA VAL A 315 21.77 16.31 -6.48
C VAL A 315 22.84 15.28 -6.12
N VAL A 316 22.43 14.02 -6.10
CA VAL A 316 23.26 12.85 -5.76
C VAL A 316 24.01 12.39 -7.00
N THR A 317 25.31 12.70 -7.06
CA THR A 317 26.23 12.33 -8.17
C THR A 317 27.18 11.18 -7.83
N ARG A 318 27.12 10.72 -6.58
CA ARG A 318 27.85 9.63 -5.94
C ARG A 318 26.91 8.92 -4.98
N ASP A 319 27.21 7.69 -4.60
CA ASP A 319 26.28 6.89 -3.79
C ASP A 319 25.92 7.58 -2.46
N ALA A 320 24.62 7.64 -2.18
CA ALA A 320 24.07 8.10 -0.91
C ALA A 320 24.11 6.95 0.09
N LEU A 321 24.83 7.14 1.20
CA LEU A 321 25.14 6.04 2.10
C LEU A 321 23.92 5.58 2.92
N PRO A 322 23.80 4.27 3.21
CA PRO A 322 22.75 3.73 4.05
C PRO A 322 22.69 4.39 5.43
N PHE A 323 21.53 4.42 6.08
CA PHE A 323 21.36 4.98 7.43
C PHE A 323 21.78 6.45 7.60
N ALA A 324 22.11 7.19 6.53
CA ALA A 324 22.71 8.51 6.62
C ALA A 324 21.95 9.57 5.84
N ARG A 325 22.18 10.82 6.22
CA ARG A 325 21.65 12.00 5.54
C ARG A 325 22.63 12.46 4.47
N THR A 326 22.15 12.61 3.24
CA THR A 326 22.92 13.10 2.08
C THR A 326 22.24 14.35 1.53
N VAL A 327 22.92 15.50 1.54
CA VAL A 327 22.30 16.81 1.25
C VAL A 327 23.21 17.69 0.37
N GLY A 328 22.61 18.49 -0.50
CA GLY A 328 23.25 19.56 -1.29
C GLY A 328 23.33 19.30 -2.79
N ASN A 329 23.75 20.30 -3.57
CA ASN A 329 23.94 20.19 -5.02
C ASN A 329 25.42 19.98 -5.35
N ARG A 330 25.73 18.81 -5.91
CA ARG A 330 26.78 17.85 -5.47
C ARG A 330 26.65 17.44 -4.00
N ALA A 331 25.66 16.60 -3.73
CA ALA A 331 25.30 16.14 -2.39
C ALA A 331 26.46 15.46 -1.64
N ARG A 332 26.51 15.68 -0.33
CA ARG A 332 27.47 15.06 0.59
C ARG A 332 26.79 14.45 1.80
N VAL A 333 27.45 13.51 2.45
CA VAL A 333 26.98 12.83 3.66
C VAL A 333 27.22 13.72 4.90
N TYR A 334 26.16 13.96 5.69
CA TYR A 334 26.13 14.80 6.91
C TYR A 334 25.95 13.99 8.20
N GLY A 335 26.13 12.68 8.14
CA GLY A 335 26.04 11.76 9.28
C GLY A 335 24.69 11.03 9.37
N VAL A 336 24.51 10.29 10.46
CA VAL A 336 23.41 9.32 10.64
C VAL A 336 22.03 9.97 10.60
N ASN A 337 21.08 9.32 9.91
CA ASN A 337 19.65 9.60 9.89
C ASN A 337 18.99 9.19 11.21
N THR A 338 19.43 9.79 12.32
CA THR A 338 19.06 9.36 13.68
C THR A 338 17.54 9.37 13.89
N ILE A 339 16.85 10.41 13.41
CA ILE A 339 15.39 10.53 13.56
C ILE A 339 14.66 9.40 12.79
N GLY A 340 15.08 9.13 11.55
CA GLY A 340 14.47 8.06 10.74
C GLY A 340 14.67 6.68 11.35
N LEU A 341 15.84 6.40 11.92
CA LEU A 341 16.13 5.13 12.58
C LEU A 341 15.33 4.95 13.88
N ILE A 342 15.22 5.99 14.71
CA ILE A 342 14.41 5.96 15.95
C ILE A 342 12.95 5.65 15.61
N ARG A 343 12.38 6.32 14.60
CA ARG A 343 11.00 6.08 14.16
C ARG A 343 10.74 4.66 13.66
N ARG A 344 11.81 3.93 13.31
CA ARG A 344 11.76 2.55 12.80
C ARG A 344 12.19 1.53 13.86
N GLY A 345 12.29 1.94 15.12
CA GLY A 345 12.55 1.04 16.24
C GLY A 345 14.00 0.57 16.37
N PHE A 346 14.96 1.22 15.71
CA PHE A 346 16.38 0.89 15.90
C PHE A 346 16.80 1.19 17.33
N SER A 347 17.53 0.25 17.95
CA SER A 347 17.93 0.41 19.36
C SER A 347 18.92 1.58 19.56
N PRO A 348 18.92 2.22 20.74
CA PRO A 348 19.89 3.26 21.07
C PRO A 348 21.35 2.82 20.91
N GLU A 349 21.65 1.55 21.22
CA GLU A 349 22.97 0.94 21.09
C GLU A 349 23.41 0.87 19.63
N LEU A 350 22.53 0.39 18.74
CA LEU A 350 22.81 0.30 17.30
C LEU A 350 23.00 1.69 16.69
N ILE A 351 22.15 2.66 17.04
CA ILE A 351 22.31 4.05 16.61
C ILE A 351 23.65 4.62 17.08
N THR A 352 24.10 4.27 18.29
CA THR A 352 25.39 4.69 18.83
C THR A 352 26.56 4.08 18.05
N LYS A 353 26.49 2.79 17.71
CA LYS A 353 27.47 2.13 16.82
C LYS A 353 27.55 2.85 15.48
N LEU A 354 26.41 3.05 14.81
CA LEU A 354 26.36 3.76 13.53
C LEU A 354 26.94 5.18 13.62
N LYS A 355 26.61 5.95 14.67
CA LYS A 355 27.20 7.28 14.88
C LYS A 355 28.71 7.24 14.99
N ARG A 356 29.28 6.25 15.69
CA ARG A 356 30.73 6.06 15.81
C ARG A 356 31.34 5.63 14.46
N THR A 357 30.69 4.74 13.71
CA THR A 357 31.09 4.36 12.35
C THR A 357 31.17 5.56 11.40
N TYR A 358 30.13 6.41 11.39
CA TYR A 358 30.14 7.64 10.58
C TYR A 358 31.17 8.67 11.06
N ARG A 359 31.53 8.68 12.34
CA ARG A 359 32.61 9.52 12.86
C ARG A 359 33.95 9.13 12.22
N TYR A 360 34.24 7.83 12.11
CA TYR A 360 35.43 7.36 11.38
C TYR A 360 35.41 7.81 9.92
N LEU A 361 34.26 7.76 9.25
CA LEU A 361 34.16 8.14 7.83
C LEU A 361 34.27 9.66 7.56
N LEU A 362 33.73 10.49 8.46
CA LEU A 362 33.54 11.93 8.20
C LEU A 362 34.51 12.84 8.95
N GLN A 363 34.90 12.46 10.17
CA GLN A 363 35.62 13.34 11.11
C GLN A 363 37.04 12.87 11.42
N SER A 364 37.40 11.63 11.06
CA SER A 364 38.77 11.16 11.22
C SER A 364 39.70 11.81 10.18
N LYS A 365 41.01 11.80 10.47
CA LYS A 365 42.05 12.20 9.50
C LYS A 365 42.37 11.09 8.48
N LEU A 366 41.58 10.01 8.46
CA LEU A 366 41.80 8.84 7.62
C LEU A 366 41.18 9.05 6.23
N ASN A 367 41.77 8.40 5.22
CA ASN A 367 41.08 8.21 3.95
C ASN A 367 39.99 7.12 4.07
N THR A 368 39.18 6.91 3.02
CA THR A 368 38.04 5.99 3.09
C THR A 368 38.51 4.57 3.37
N SER A 369 39.52 4.08 2.64
CA SER A 369 40.06 2.73 2.82
C SER A 369 40.60 2.51 4.23
N GLN A 370 41.34 3.47 4.77
CA GLN A 370 41.85 3.42 6.15
C GLN A 370 40.71 3.45 7.17
N ALA A 371 39.69 4.29 6.96
CA ALA A 371 38.52 4.34 7.84
C ALA A 371 37.75 3.02 7.85
N LEU A 372 37.59 2.37 6.70
CA LEU A 372 36.94 1.05 6.60
C LEU A 372 37.70 -0.02 7.38
N VAL A 373 39.04 -0.09 7.23
CA VAL A 373 39.87 -1.03 8.00
C VAL A 373 39.73 -0.79 9.51
N GLN A 374 39.70 0.47 9.94
CA GLN A 374 39.52 0.80 11.36
C GLN A 374 38.14 0.38 11.87
N ILE A 375 37.08 0.61 11.09
CA ILE A 375 35.72 0.18 11.42
C ILE A 375 35.64 -1.34 11.57
N GLU A 376 36.20 -2.10 10.63
CA GLU A 376 36.21 -3.57 10.64
C GLU A 376 37.01 -4.13 11.84
N SER A 377 38.08 -3.43 12.25
CA SER A 377 38.93 -3.85 13.36
C SER A 377 38.39 -3.53 14.76
N ASP A 378 37.36 -2.70 14.88
CA ASP A 378 36.81 -2.24 16.15
C ASP A 378 35.71 -3.19 16.66
N PRO A 379 35.96 -4.04 17.67
CA PRO A 379 34.99 -5.04 18.11
C PRO A 379 33.71 -4.42 18.68
N ALA A 380 33.77 -3.16 19.13
CA ALA A 380 32.60 -2.45 19.63
C ALA A 380 31.62 -2.05 18.50
N LEU A 381 32.07 -2.07 17.23
CA LEU A 381 31.25 -1.76 16.07
C LEU A 381 30.68 -2.99 15.37
N ALA A 382 31.06 -4.20 15.78
CA ALA A 382 30.57 -5.43 15.17
C ALA A 382 29.04 -5.52 15.26
N CYS A 383 28.39 -5.43 14.10
CA CYS A 383 26.98 -5.75 13.85
C CYS A 383 26.70 -5.74 12.34
N ALA A 384 25.61 -6.42 11.94
CA ALA A 384 25.26 -6.62 10.54
C ALA A 384 25.08 -5.31 9.76
N GLU A 385 24.55 -4.25 10.38
CA GLU A 385 24.32 -2.95 9.74
C GLU A 385 25.63 -2.22 9.42
N VAL A 386 26.63 -2.35 10.28
CA VAL A 386 27.96 -1.78 10.05
C VAL A 386 28.67 -2.56 8.95
N ASP A 387 28.59 -3.89 8.97
CA ASP A 387 29.16 -4.76 7.92
C ASP A 387 28.54 -4.44 6.56
N TYR A 388 27.22 -4.31 6.50
CA TYR A 388 26.50 -3.90 5.30
C TYR A 388 26.94 -2.51 4.80
N LEU A 389 27.09 -1.52 5.68
CA LEU A 389 27.59 -0.19 5.29
C LEU A 389 29.01 -0.28 4.67
N VAL A 390 29.89 -1.08 5.27
CA VAL A 390 31.25 -1.29 4.76
C VAL A 390 31.22 -1.93 3.38
N THR A 391 30.44 -3.01 3.21
CA THR A 391 30.26 -3.68 1.91
C THR A 391 29.68 -2.73 0.87
N PHE A 392 28.67 -1.93 1.23
CA PHE A 392 28.07 -0.93 0.35
C PHE A 392 29.12 0.07 -0.15
N ILE A 393 29.99 0.57 0.72
CA ILE A 393 31.05 1.51 0.32
C ILE A 393 32.08 0.82 -0.59
N ARG A 394 32.52 -0.40 -0.22
CA ARG A 394 33.54 -1.15 -0.98
C ARG A 394 33.06 -1.50 -2.39
N SER A 395 31.79 -1.80 -2.58
CA SER A 395 31.23 -2.19 -3.88
C SER A 395 30.84 -0.99 -4.77
N SER A 396 31.09 0.25 -4.33
CA SER A 396 30.68 1.46 -5.06
C SER A 396 31.47 1.66 -6.34
N LYS A 397 30.76 1.78 -7.47
CA LYS A 397 31.34 2.13 -8.78
C LYS A 397 31.43 3.63 -9.02
N ARG A 398 30.58 4.42 -8.36
CA ARG A 398 30.55 5.89 -8.48
C ARG A 398 31.29 6.61 -7.35
N GLY A 399 31.77 5.85 -6.36
CA GLY A 399 32.34 6.38 -5.13
C GLY A 399 31.28 7.00 -4.22
N VAL A 400 31.74 7.56 -3.10
CA VAL A 400 30.88 8.07 -2.02
C VAL A 400 31.16 9.55 -1.74
N GLY A 401 30.12 10.32 -1.46
CA GLY A 401 30.19 11.76 -1.23
C GLY A 401 30.47 12.15 0.23
N LEU A 402 31.61 11.77 0.80
CA LEU A 402 31.90 12.09 2.21
C LEU A 402 32.26 13.58 2.40
N ARG A 403 31.56 14.29 3.31
CA ARG A 403 31.97 15.62 3.76
C ARG A 403 33.10 15.45 4.78
N ARG A 404 34.34 15.44 4.31
CA ARG A 404 35.50 15.47 5.23
C ARG A 404 35.74 16.89 5.71
N ALA A 405 36.22 17.03 6.94
CA ALA A 405 36.73 18.30 7.45
C ALA A 405 37.93 18.73 6.59
N GLY A 406 37.69 19.61 5.61
CA GLY A 406 38.76 20.25 4.84
C GLY A 406 39.47 21.30 5.68
N ARG A 407 40.80 21.31 5.63
CA ARG A 407 41.59 22.55 5.79
C ARG A 407 40.90 23.65 4.98
N ARG A 408 40.59 24.80 5.60
CA ARG A 408 40.03 26.00 4.95
C ARG A 408 40.64 26.15 3.55
N ARG A 409 39.83 25.99 2.49
CA ARG A 409 40.13 26.59 1.20
C ARG A 409 39.46 27.96 1.22
N HIS A 410 40.29 28.98 1.03
CA HIS A 410 39.92 30.37 0.82
C HIS A 410 39.27 30.44 -0.56
N GLU A 411 37.95 30.48 -0.64
CA GLU A 411 37.21 30.81 -1.86
C GLU A 411 35.97 31.62 -1.43
N ASP A 412 36.24 32.84 -0.97
CA ASP A 412 35.33 33.97 -1.12
C ASP A 412 35.94 34.82 -2.25
N GLU A 413 35.65 34.49 -3.50
CA GLU A 413 35.72 35.48 -4.60
C GLU A 413 34.27 35.82 -4.96
N PRO A 414 33.88 37.10 -4.97
CA PRO A 414 32.55 37.50 -5.39
C PRO A 414 32.36 37.12 -6.86
N LEU A 415 31.18 36.59 -7.18
CA LEU A 415 30.72 36.50 -8.56
C LEU A 415 30.47 37.92 -9.04
N ASP A 416 31.25 38.38 -10.02
CA ASP A 416 30.92 39.55 -10.81
C ASP A 416 29.61 39.28 -11.58
N ASP A 417 28.64 40.16 -11.40
CA ASP A 417 27.37 40.20 -12.11
C ASP A 417 27.59 40.69 -13.56
N GLU A 418 27.26 39.87 -14.57
CA GLU A 418 26.75 40.31 -15.89
C GLU A 418 25.65 39.37 -16.39
#